data_AF-H3Z9Z5-F1
#
_entry.id   AF-H3Z9Z5-F1
#
_cell.length_a   1.000
_cell.length_b   1.000
_cell.length_c   1.000
_cell.angle_alpha   90.00
_cell.angle_beta   90.00
_cell.angle_gamma   90.00
#
_symmetry.space_group_name_H-M   'P 1'
#
loop_
_entity.id
_entity.type
_entity.pdbx_description
1 polymer ?
#
loop_
_entity_poly.entity_id
_entity_poly.type
_entity_poly.pdbx_seq_one_letter_code
_entity_poly.pdbx_strand_id
1 'polypeptide(L)'
;MPQWLINFGNWLLDTIKTLAFTLFTMIKDVFFFAFEQGMILVTFILQGMGDLFQGLDVTSYIAALPPETSWVLSQIGLGQALGMIMSAITIRFMLQLVPFTRLGS
;
A
#
# COMPACT_ATOMS: atom_id res chain seq x y z
N MET A 1 49.94 -36.44 5.72
CA MET A 1 49.08 -36.04 6.86
C MET A 1 47.80 -36.87 6.77
N PRO A 2 47.29 -37.45 7.87
CA PRO A 2 46.18 -38.39 7.79
C PRO A 2 44.89 -37.69 7.31
N GLN A 3 44.17 -38.33 6.37
CA GLN A 3 43.06 -37.74 5.61
C GLN A 3 41.93 -37.18 6.48
N TRP A 4 41.70 -37.77 7.66
CA TRP A 4 40.67 -37.32 8.60
C TRP A 4 40.91 -35.89 9.13
N LEU A 5 42.19 -35.49 9.27
CA LEU A 5 42.56 -34.17 9.79
C LEU A 5 42.28 -33.05 8.77
N ILE A 6 42.50 -33.34 7.49
CA ILE A 6 42.20 -32.42 6.37
C ILE A 6 40.68 -32.24 6.23
N ASN A 7 39.93 -33.35 6.31
CA ASN A 7 38.47 -33.31 6.23
C ASN A 7 37.85 -32.55 7.42
N PHE A 8 38.39 -32.73 8.63
CA PHE A 8 37.96 -31.98 9.81
C PHE A 8 38.24 -30.48 9.69
N GLY A 9 39.43 -30.11 9.19
CA GLY A 9 39.77 -28.71 8.92
C GLY A 9 38.86 -28.05 7.88
N ASN A 10 38.56 -28.76 6.79
CA ASN A 10 37.63 -28.27 5.76
C ASN A 10 36.21 -28.10 6.29
N TRP A 11 35.70 -29.07 7.05
CA TRP A 11 34.39 -28.96 7.69
C TRP A 11 34.29 -27.75 8.64
N LEU A 12 35.36 -27.47 9.39
CA LEU A 12 35.41 -26.33 10.30
C LEU A 12 35.43 -24.99 9.55
N LEU A 13 36.20 -24.92 8.45
CA LEU A 13 36.24 -23.76 7.56
C LEU A 13 34.90 -23.50 6.86
N ASP A 14 34.24 -24.55 6.40
CA ASP A 14 32.94 -24.47 5.74
C ASP A 14 31.83 -24.06 6.72
N THR A 15 31.90 -24.52 7.97
CA THR A 15 30.97 -24.12 9.03
C THR A 15 31.09 -22.61 9.34
N ILE A 16 32.32 -22.08 9.46
CA ILE A 16 32.56 -20.65 9.69
C ILE A 16 32.07 -19.80 8.52
N LYS A 17 32.37 -20.22 7.27
CA LYS A 17 31.90 -19.52 6.07
C LYS A 17 30.38 -19.49 6.00
N THR A 18 29.74 -20.63 6.23
CA THR A 18 28.28 -20.73 6.17
C THR A 18 27.63 -19.87 7.25
N LEU A 19 28.15 -19.89 8.47
CA LEU A 19 27.66 -19.05 9.57
C LEU A 19 27.77 -17.55 9.25
N ALA A 20 28.88 -17.10 8.65
CA ALA A 20 29.04 -15.72 8.22
C ALA A 20 28.03 -15.32 7.12
N PHE A 21 27.77 -16.18 6.13
CA PHE A 21 26.77 -15.93 5.11
C PHE A 21 25.33 -15.94 5.65
N THR A 22 25.02 -16.83 6.58
CA THR A 22 23.72 -16.89 7.26
C THR A 22 23.45 -15.61 8.04
N LEU A 23 24.43 -15.10 8.79
CA LEU A 23 24.32 -13.82 9.52
C LEU A 23 24.07 -12.65 8.56
N PHE A 24 24.81 -12.58 7.45
CA PHE A 24 24.62 -11.52 6.46
C PHE A 24 23.24 -11.60 5.77
N THR A 25 22.72 -12.81 5.59
CA THR A 25 21.38 -13.04 5.04
C THR A 25 20.29 -12.61 6.02
N MET A 26 20.44 -12.94 7.31
CA MET A 26 19.52 -12.50 8.37
C MET A 26 19.43 -10.97 8.47
N ILE A 27 20.54 -10.26 8.35
CA ILE A 27 20.53 -8.78 8.40
C ILE A 27 19.73 -8.19 7.23
N LYS A 28 19.87 -8.75 6.03
CA LYS A 28 19.09 -8.32 4.86
C LYS A 28 17.61 -8.63 5.01
N ASP A 29 17.29 -9.77 5.62
CA ASP A 29 15.90 -10.19 5.86
C ASP A 29 15.18 -9.21 6.81
N VAL A 30 15.87 -8.74 7.87
CA VAL A 30 15.36 -7.70 8.78
C VAL A 30 15.05 -6.39 8.05
N PHE A 31 15.84 -6.01 7.04
CA PHE A 31 15.58 -4.82 6.22
C PHE A 31 14.31 -4.99 5.37
N PHE A 32 14.14 -6.15 4.72
CA PHE A 32 12.92 -6.44 3.96
C PHE A 32 11.68 -6.50 4.86
N PHE A 33 11.81 -7.09 6.05
CA PHE A 33 10.74 -7.09 7.05
C PHE A 33 10.32 -5.67 7.45
N ALA A 34 11.28 -4.77 7.71
CA ALA A 34 10.96 -3.37 8.04
C ALA A 34 10.24 -2.65 6.89
N PHE A 35 10.63 -2.91 5.64
CA PHE A 35 9.96 -2.37 4.46
C PHE A 35 8.53 -2.90 4.32
N GLU A 36 8.31 -4.20 4.55
CA GLU A 36 6.98 -4.81 4.54
C GLU A 36 6.05 -4.21 5.59
N GLN A 37 6.54 -3.99 6.82
CA GLN A 37 5.75 -3.31 7.87
C GLN A 37 5.33 -1.89 7.45
N GLY A 38 6.20 -1.15 6.75
CA GLY A 38 5.86 0.15 6.18
C GLY A 38 4.73 0.08 5.14
N MET A 39 4.79 -0.92 4.24
CA MET A 39 3.73 -1.15 3.25
C MET A 39 2.39 -1.54 3.90
N ILE A 40 2.40 -2.39 4.93
CA ILE A 40 1.21 -2.78 5.68
C ILE A 40 0.58 -1.54 6.35
N LEU A 41 1.39 -0.67 6.96
CA LEU A 41 0.92 0.57 7.59
C LEU A 41 0.25 1.51 6.58
N VAL A 42 0.79 1.64 5.37
CA VAL A 42 0.16 2.42 4.29
C VAL A 42 -1.19 1.81 3.89
N THR A 43 -1.27 0.48 3.74
CA THR A 43 -2.55 -0.17 3.41
C THR A 43 -3.60 -0.01 4.50
N PHE A 44 -3.19 -0.03 5.77
CA PHE A 44 -4.07 0.22 6.91
C PHE A 44 -4.64 1.64 6.91
N ILE A 45 -3.81 2.65 6.61
CA ILE A 45 -4.26 4.04 6.48
C ILE A 45 -5.25 4.19 5.31
N LEU A 46 -4.96 3.58 4.16
CA LEU A 46 -5.85 3.62 2.99
C LEU A 46 -7.21 2.97 3.28
N GLN A 47 -7.24 1.85 3.99
CA GLN A 47 -8.49 1.22 4.41
C GLN A 47 -9.27 2.11 5.38
N GLY A 48 -8.61 2.69 6.39
CA GLY A 48 -9.25 3.64 7.31
C GLY A 48 -9.80 4.89 6.62
N MET A 49 -9.12 5.38 5.58
CA MET A 49 -9.65 6.46 4.73
C MET A 49 -10.85 5.98 3.91
N GLY A 50 -10.81 4.77 3.36
CA GLY A 50 -11.93 4.15 2.63
C GLY A 50 -13.21 4.08 3.46
N ASP A 51 -13.09 3.74 4.74
CA ASP A 51 -14.23 3.69 5.66
C ASP A 51 -14.80 5.08 5.98
N LEU A 52 -13.95 6.12 6.05
CA LEU A 52 -14.39 7.51 6.16
C LEU A 52 -15.11 7.99 4.89
N PHE A 53 -14.74 7.48 3.71
CA PHE A 53 -15.42 7.76 2.45
C PHE A 53 -16.74 6.98 2.27
N GLN A 54 -16.94 5.84 2.96
CA GLN A 54 -18.23 5.15 2.98
C GLN A 54 -19.34 5.98 3.68
N GLY A 55 -18.99 6.81 4.66
CA GLY A 55 -19.92 7.78 5.26
C GLY A 55 -20.33 8.93 4.33
N LEU A 56 -19.57 9.12 3.24
CA LEU A 56 -19.85 10.02 2.12
C LEU A 56 -20.40 9.24 0.93
N ASP A 57 -21.18 8.18 1.17
CA ASP A 57 -21.96 7.54 0.12
C ASP A 57 -23.07 8.51 -0.32
N VAL A 58 -22.72 9.42 -1.23
CA VAL A 58 -23.64 10.41 -1.83
C VAL A 58 -24.84 9.69 -2.46
N THR A 59 -24.67 8.43 -2.85
CA THR A 59 -25.73 7.55 -3.35
C THR A 59 -26.83 7.29 -2.31
N SER A 60 -26.48 7.13 -1.03
CA SER A 60 -27.45 6.97 0.07
C SER A 60 -28.28 8.24 0.34
N TYR A 61 -27.65 9.42 0.23
CA TYR A 61 -28.33 10.71 0.37
C TYR A 61 -29.19 11.04 -0.86
N ILE A 62 -28.79 10.63 -2.07
CA ILE A 62 -29.61 10.74 -3.28
C ILE A 62 -30.81 9.80 -3.22
N ALA A 63 -30.66 8.60 -2.66
CA ALA A 63 -31.76 7.64 -2.48
C ALA A 63 -32.78 8.06 -1.40
N ALA A 64 -32.38 8.92 -0.45
CA ALA A 64 -33.25 9.48 0.58
C ALA A 64 -34.09 10.68 0.11
N LEU A 65 -33.86 11.19 -1.12
CA LEU A 65 -34.63 12.31 -1.67
C LEU A 65 -36.03 11.84 -2.13
N PRO A 66 -37.07 12.66 -1.91
CA PRO A 66 -38.41 12.39 -2.43
C PRO A 66 -38.41 12.19 -3.95
N PRO A 67 -39.30 11.32 -4.49
CA PRO A 67 -39.31 10.96 -5.92
C PRO A 67 -39.40 12.15 -6.88
N GLU A 68 -40.19 13.17 -6.51
CA GLU A 68 -40.35 14.43 -7.27
C GLU A 68 -39.03 15.19 -7.42
N THR A 69 -38.23 15.24 -6.35
CA THR A 69 -36.96 15.97 -6.32
C THR A 69 -35.85 15.15 -6.99
N SER A 70 -35.89 13.83 -6.86
CA SER A 70 -34.98 12.91 -7.56
C SER A 70 -35.15 12.97 -9.09
N TRP A 71 -36.38 13.14 -9.60
CA TRP A 71 -36.61 13.27 -11.03
C TRP A 71 -36.00 14.57 -11.59
N VAL A 72 -36.19 15.69 -10.90
CA VAL A 72 -35.56 16.97 -11.28
C VAL A 72 -34.03 16.86 -11.22
N LEU A 73 -33.47 16.23 -10.17
CA LEU A 73 -32.03 16.02 -10.04
C LEU A 73 -31.43 15.18 -11.19
N SER A 74 -32.19 14.19 -11.66
CA SER A 74 -31.80 13.37 -12.80
C SER A 74 -31.83 14.13 -14.13
N GLN A 75 -32.77 15.08 -14.29
CA GLN A 75 -32.87 15.89 -15.52
C GLN A 75 -31.80 16.98 -15.59
N ILE A 76 -31.39 17.55 -14.45
CA ILE A 76 -30.32 18.57 -14.39
C ILE A 76 -28.90 17.96 -14.45
N GLY A 77 -28.78 16.63 -14.46
CA GLY A 77 -27.49 15.95 -14.62
C GLY A 77 -26.57 16.02 -13.40
N LEU A 78 -27.14 16.16 -12.20
CA LEU A 78 -26.35 16.35 -10.97
C LEU A 78 -25.47 15.13 -10.66
N GLY A 79 -25.95 13.92 -10.97
CA GLY A 79 -25.16 12.69 -10.82
C GLY A 79 -23.92 12.66 -11.72
N GLN A 80 -24.04 13.14 -12.96
CA GLN A 80 -22.93 13.25 -13.90
C GLN A 80 -21.92 14.31 -13.44
N ALA A 81 -22.39 15.43 -12.90
CA ALA A 81 -21.52 16.47 -12.34
C ALA A 81 -20.71 15.96 -11.12
N LEU A 82 -21.35 15.23 -10.21
CA LEU A 82 -20.66 14.59 -9.08
C LEU A 82 -19.65 13.54 -9.55
N GLY A 83 -19.99 12.72 -10.55
CA GLY A 83 -19.06 11.76 -11.15
C GLY A 83 -17.82 12.42 -11.76
N MET A 84 -17.98 13.59 -12.39
CA MET A 84 -16.85 14.38 -12.90
C MET A 84 -15.97 14.93 -11.77
N ILE A 85 -16.57 15.40 -10.67
CA ILE A 85 -15.81 15.87 -9.50
C ILE A 85 -15.03 14.73 -8.85
N MET A 86 -15.65 13.57 -8.66
CA MET A 86 -15.00 12.39 -8.05
C MET A 86 -13.87 11.85 -8.92
N SER A 87 -14.05 11.79 -10.24
CA SER A 87 -12.98 11.38 -11.15
C SER A 87 -11.81 12.37 -11.15
N ALA A 88 -12.08 13.68 -11.12
CA ALA A 88 -11.05 14.71 -11.01
C ALA A 88 -10.26 14.62 -9.69
N ILE A 89 -10.93 14.40 -8.55
CA ILE A 89 -10.28 14.20 -7.24
C ILE A 89 -9.43 12.92 -7.24
N THR A 90 -9.93 11.84 -7.84
CA THR A 90 -9.19 10.57 -7.95
C THR A 90 -7.91 10.73 -8.77
N ILE A 91 -7.99 11.40 -9.92
CA ILE A 91 -6.81 11.74 -10.74
C ILE A 91 -5.84 12.60 -9.91
N ARG A 92 -6.36 13.54 -9.12
CA ARG A 92 -5.55 14.39 -8.24
C ARG A 92 -4.74 13.58 -7.24
N PHE A 93 -5.34 12.58 -6.60
CA PHE A 93 -4.65 11.73 -5.63
C PHE A 93 -3.67 10.78 -6.31
N MET A 94 -4.04 10.19 -7.45
CA MET A 94 -3.15 9.35 -8.27
C MET A 94 -1.88 10.11 -8.70
N LEU A 95 -2.00 11.35 -9.17
CA LEU A 95 -0.86 12.16 -9.55
C LEU A 95 -0.01 12.61 -8.36
N GLN A 96 -0.58 12.69 -7.15
CA GLN A 96 0.17 12.97 -5.92
C GLN A 96 0.94 11.76 -5.38
N LEU A 97 0.59 10.52 -5.78
CA LEU A 97 1.33 9.30 -5.41
C LEU A 97 2.61 9.11 -6.23
N VAL A 98 2.71 9.74 -7.40
CA VAL A 98 3.99 9.83 -8.12
C VAL A 98 4.80 10.95 -7.46
N PRO A 99 5.95 10.65 -6.84
CA PRO A 99 6.66 11.56 -5.95
C PRO A 99 7.26 12.81 -6.63
N PHE A 100 6.95 13.07 -7.90
CA PHE A 100 7.44 14.22 -8.66
C PHE A 100 6.46 15.38 -8.81
N THR A 101 5.25 15.31 -8.23
CA THR A 101 4.35 16.49 -8.14
C THR A 101 3.70 16.64 -6.76
N ARG A 102 4.56 16.80 -5.73
CA ARG A 102 4.27 17.50 -4.45
C ARG A 102 4.01 16.61 -3.21
N LEU A 103 5.08 16.03 -2.67
CA LEU A 103 5.46 16.30 -1.26
C LEU A 103 6.38 17.53 -1.24
N GLY A 104 5.82 18.66 -1.67
CA GLY A 104 6.50 19.94 -1.83
C GLY A 104 5.63 21.06 -1.27
N SER A 105 5.44 21.02 0.05
CA SER A 105 5.90 22.15 0.85
C SER A 105 7.37 21.89 1.19
#